data_AF-A0A354SFB8-F1
#
_entry.id   AF-A0A354SFB8-F1
#
_cell.length_a   1.000
_cell.length_b   1.000
_cell.length_c   1.000
_cell.angle_alpha   90.00
_cell.angle_beta   90.00
_cell.angle_gamma   90.00
#
_symmetry.space_group_name_H-M   'P 1'
#
loop_
_entity.id
_entity.type
_entity.pdbx_description
1 polymer ?
#
loop_
_entity_poly.entity_id
_entity_poly.type
_entity_poly.pdbx_seq_one_letter_code
_entity_poly.pdbx_strand_id
1 'polypeptide(L)'
;NPQATHARLLAGATFHTYLISCQSCHATSQPLRAMTILDMSAGMEYGYTADNFDGASRAEDYLQAASKPWLPWQTRGRKYLPAVPKHMQWFGEKMKNGEIRPIPMRYVARAARQAGNLTTISVPMAGGGKQNRPTAVSDRDITEMLKALAQYGFANVAYVSDRIYEWRNEKLAASPLTQKTIYYAVEHGVTASSRKSAYGWKGRPDGCMQCHDDASPFFARKDIKNVREFLRKDYPALKDPNAVAQYEIWGLRSVPAFE
;
A
#
# COMPACT_ATOMS: atom_id res chain seq x y z
N ASN A 1 -4.84 31.78 -19.43
CA ASN A 1 -5.77 31.90 -18.30
C ASN A 1 -6.25 30.50 -17.88
N PRO A 2 -5.69 29.89 -16.81
CA PRO A 2 -6.07 28.56 -16.33
C PRO A 2 -7.53 28.41 -15.92
N GLN A 3 -8.16 29.48 -15.38
CA GLN A 3 -9.57 29.46 -14.99
C GLN A 3 -10.49 29.33 -16.21
N ALA A 4 -10.23 30.10 -17.26
CA ALA A 4 -10.98 30.00 -18.52
C ALA A 4 -10.81 28.61 -19.17
N THR A 5 -9.61 28.04 -19.11
CA THR A 5 -9.36 26.67 -19.58
C THR A 5 -10.12 25.63 -18.78
N HIS A 6 -10.13 25.72 -17.44
CA HIS A 6 -10.92 24.81 -16.59
C HIS A 6 -12.41 24.94 -16.84
N ALA A 7 -12.95 26.17 -16.91
CA ALA A 7 -14.35 26.41 -17.19
C ALA A 7 -14.78 25.79 -18.53
N ARG A 8 -13.92 25.85 -19.55
CA ARG A 8 -14.17 25.24 -20.86
C ARG A 8 -14.09 23.71 -20.83
N LEU A 9 -13.05 23.13 -20.22
CA LEU A 9 -12.83 21.68 -20.23
C LEU A 9 -13.79 20.92 -19.30
N LEU A 10 -14.14 21.53 -18.17
CA LEU A 10 -15.01 20.95 -17.14
C LEU A 10 -16.42 21.55 -17.18
N ALA A 11 -16.83 22.12 -18.32
CA ALA A 11 -18.16 22.70 -18.50
C ALA A 11 -19.24 21.66 -18.15
N GLY A 12 -20.02 21.92 -17.09
CA GLY A 12 -21.05 21.01 -16.57
C GLY A 12 -20.57 19.81 -15.74
N ALA A 13 -19.26 19.72 -15.46
CA ALA A 13 -18.67 18.80 -14.48
C ALA A 13 -18.20 19.55 -13.21
N THR A 14 -18.68 20.78 -13.01
CA THR A 14 -18.19 21.72 -11.97
C THR A 14 -18.36 21.19 -10.55
N PHE A 15 -19.34 20.33 -10.29
CA PHE A 15 -19.53 19.68 -8.98
C PHE A 15 -18.31 18.84 -8.56
N HIS A 16 -17.56 18.28 -9.52
CA HIS A 16 -16.35 17.51 -9.23
C HIS A 16 -15.29 18.33 -8.53
N THR A 17 -15.26 19.65 -8.67
CA THR A 17 -14.28 20.50 -7.97
C THR A 17 -14.52 20.59 -6.45
N TYR A 18 -15.70 20.18 -5.98
CA TYR A 18 -15.98 20.01 -4.54
C TYR A 18 -15.48 18.67 -4.01
N LEU A 19 -15.48 17.62 -4.84
CA LEU A 19 -15.13 16.25 -4.44
C LEU A 19 -13.69 15.88 -4.79
N ILE A 20 -13.11 16.43 -5.86
CA ILE A 20 -11.79 16.09 -6.39
C ILE A 20 -10.86 17.28 -6.18
N SER A 21 -9.74 17.05 -5.48
CA SER A 21 -8.70 18.07 -5.34
C SER A 21 -8.05 18.39 -6.68
N CYS A 22 -7.54 19.61 -6.84
CA CYS A 22 -6.72 19.94 -8.01
C CYS A 22 -5.51 18.99 -8.10
N GLN A 23 -4.91 18.61 -6.99
CA GLN A 23 -3.79 17.65 -6.98
C GLN A 23 -4.20 16.29 -7.56
N SER A 24 -5.41 15.78 -7.31
CA SER A 24 -5.86 14.49 -7.89
C SER A 24 -5.91 14.52 -9.41
N CYS A 25 -6.27 15.66 -10.00
CA CYS A 25 -6.28 15.82 -11.46
C CYS A 25 -4.88 16.08 -12.03
N HIS A 26 -3.95 16.64 -11.25
CA HIS A 26 -2.70 17.19 -11.76
C HIS A 26 -1.43 16.43 -11.33
N ALA A 27 -1.44 15.70 -10.22
CA ALA A 27 -0.33 14.89 -9.75
C ALA A 27 -0.34 13.49 -10.39
N THR A 28 -0.53 13.44 -11.70
CA THR A 28 -0.79 12.19 -12.45
C THR A 28 0.45 11.34 -12.67
N SER A 29 1.60 11.70 -12.11
CA SER A 29 2.85 10.97 -12.29
C SER A 29 3.86 11.34 -11.22
N GLN A 30 4.48 10.34 -10.60
CA GLN A 30 5.46 10.49 -9.53
C GLN A 30 6.81 9.94 -10.00
N PRO A 31 7.86 10.78 -10.08
CA PRO A 31 9.16 10.39 -10.63
C PRO A 31 10.07 9.71 -9.60
N LEU A 32 9.81 9.88 -8.30
CA LEU A 32 10.63 9.32 -7.22
C LEU A 32 9.97 8.09 -6.62
N ARG A 33 10.78 7.22 -6.02
CA ARG A 33 10.30 6.04 -5.30
C ARG A 33 9.58 6.45 -4.01
N ALA A 34 8.61 5.64 -3.60
CA ALA A 34 7.91 5.81 -2.33
C ALA A 34 7.68 4.44 -1.69
N MET A 35 7.70 4.33 -0.37
CA MET A 35 7.36 3.08 0.32
C MET A 35 5.88 2.73 0.14
N THR A 36 5.52 1.48 -0.08
CA THR A 36 4.12 0.99 -0.05
C THR A 36 3.92 -0.15 0.94
N ILE A 37 4.94 -1.01 1.14
CA ILE A 37 4.95 -2.03 2.20
C ILE A 37 6.14 -1.76 3.12
N LEU A 38 5.93 -1.89 4.42
CA LEU A 38 6.97 -2.00 5.44
C LEU A 38 6.88 -3.38 6.11
N ASP A 39 7.83 -4.25 5.79
CA ASP A 39 7.98 -5.55 6.41
C ASP A 39 8.94 -5.47 7.59
N MET A 40 8.41 -5.70 8.79
CA MET A 40 9.18 -5.81 10.04
C MET A 40 9.13 -7.24 10.62
N SER A 41 8.58 -8.19 9.87
CA SER A 41 8.26 -9.53 10.37
C SER A 41 9.48 -10.38 10.70
N ALA A 42 10.64 -10.09 10.10
CA ALA A 42 11.92 -10.75 10.40
C ALA A 42 12.84 -9.93 11.32
N GLY A 43 12.32 -8.87 11.96
CA GLY A 43 13.07 -8.08 12.94
C GLY A 43 14.03 -7.04 12.36
N MET A 44 13.80 -6.63 11.12
CA MET A 44 14.43 -5.46 10.50
C MET A 44 13.36 -4.70 9.74
N GLU A 45 13.44 -3.38 9.71
CA GLU A 45 12.61 -2.56 8.83
C GLU A 45 13.07 -2.78 7.39
N TYR A 46 12.16 -3.30 6.55
CA TYR A 46 12.44 -3.51 5.14
C TYR A 46 11.27 -3.02 4.30
N GLY A 47 11.52 -2.04 3.45
CA GLY A 47 10.51 -1.43 2.61
C GLY A 47 10.42 -2.07 1.23
N TYR A 48 9.22 -2.00 0.65
CA TYR A 48 8.98 -2.25 -0.77
C TYR A 48 8.44 -0.98 -1.42
N THR A 49 8.92 -0.65 -2.62
CA THR A 49 8.57 0.60 -3.30
C THR A 49 7.24 0.53 -4.06
N ALA A 50 6.58 1.68 -4.23
CA ALA A 50 5.26 1.81 -4.83
C ALA A 50 5.25 1.72 -6.37
N ASP A 51 6.42 1.87 -7.00
CA ASP A 51 6.57 1.81 -8.46
C ASP A 51 6.61 0.37 -8.97
N ASN A 52 7.46 -0.48 -8.38
CA ASN A 52 7.67 -1.87 -8.84
C ASN A 52 7.82 -2.91 -7.72
N PHE A 53 7.58 -2.52 -6.46
CA PHE A 53 7.89 -3.36 -5.29
C PHE A 53 9.37 -3.74 -5.17
N ASP A 54 10.28 -2.86 -5.61
CA ASP A 54 11.70 -3.05 -5.35
C ASP A 54 11.98 -2.91 -3.86
N GLY A 55 13.01 -3.59 -3.38
CA GLY A 55 13.51 -3.50 -2.03
C GLY A 55 14.15 -2.14 -1.73
N ALA A 56 13.80 -1.59 -0.57
CA ALA A 56 14.39 -0.40 0.00
C ALA A 56 14.71 -0.67 1.48
N SER A 57 15.99 -0.62 1.82
CA SER A 57 16.49 -0.92 3.18
C SER A 57 17.04 0.29 3.90
N ARG A 58 17.19 1.42 3.19
CA ARG A 58 17.69 2.69 3.72
C ARG A 58 16.88 3.85 3.17
N ALA A 59 16.97 5.01 3.83
CA ALA A 59 16.25 6.20 3.41
C ALA A 59 16.67 6.67 2.01
N GLU A 60 17.95 6.50 1.66
CA GLU A 60 18.53 6.92 0.38
C GLU A 60 17.97 6.12 -0.81
N ASP A 61 17.49 4.90 -0.58
CA ASP A 61 16.85 4.09 -1.63
C ASP A 61 15.58 4.78 -2.17
N TYR A 62 14.89 5.59 -1.35
CA TYR A 62 13.72 6.36 -1.76
C TYR A 62 14.06 7.67 -2.47
N LEU A 63 15.30 8.15 -2.36
CA LEU A 63 15.74 9.36 -3.06
C LEU A 63 16.08 9.09 -4.53
N GLN A 64 16.15 7.82 -4.93
CA GLN A 64 16.39 7.43 -6.31
C GLN A 64 15.14 7.62 -7.18
N ALA A 65 15.37 7.89 -8.46
CA ALA A 65 14.30 7.89 -9.45
C ALA A 65 13.62 6.51 -9.50
N ALA A 66 12.30 6.51 -9.69
CA ALA A 66 11.57 5.32 -10.08
C ALA A 66 12.01 4.90 -11.50
N SER A 67 12.00 3.59 -11.79
CA SER A 67 12.43 3.11 -13.13
C SER A 67 11.55 3.65 -14.25
N LYS A 68 10.28 3.91 -13.91
CA LYS A 68 9.31 4.66 -14.70
C LYS A 68 8.46 5.49 -13.75
N PRO A 69 8.02 6.69 -14.15
CA PRO A 69 7.08 7.45 -13.33
C PRO A 69 5.81 6.64 -13.08
N TRP A 70 5.40 6.54 -11.81
CA TRP A 70 4.21 5.79 -11.41
C TRP A 70 3.05 6.76 -11.18
N LEU A 71 1.83 6.34 -11.47
CA LEU A 71 0.63 7.11 -11.11
C LEU A 71 0.51 7.12 -9.57
N PRO A 72 -0.34 7.94 -8.92
CA PRO A 72 -0.71 7.75 -7.50
C PRO A 72 -2.05 6.99 -7.35
N TRP A 73 -2.34 6.51 -6.14
CA TRP A 73 -3.69 6.06 -5.75
C TRP A 73 -4.55 7.27 -5.42
N GLN A 74 -5.82 7.07 -5.11
CA GLN A 74 -6.69 8.12 -4.60
C GLN A 74 -7.17 7.78 -3.18
N THR A 75 -7.33 8.79 -2.33
CA THR A 75 -8.06 8.63 -1.07
C THR A 75 -9.56 8.66 -1.32
N ARG A 76 -10.37 8.01 -0.46
CA ARG A 76 -11.81 8.29 -0.37
C ARG A 76 -12.12 9.00 0.94
N GLY A 77 -12.46 10.27 0.86
CA GLY A 77 -12.80 11.12 2.01
C GLY A 77 -13.74 12.25 1.60
N ARG A 78 -13.72 13.37 2.33
CA ARG A 78 -14.45 14.59 1.93
C ARG A 78 -14.00 15.11 0.55
N LYS A 79 -12.72 14.91 0.24
CA LYS A 79 -12.13 15.13 -1.07
C LYS A 79 -11.24 13.95 -1.46
N TYR A 80 -11.19 13.62 -2.74
CA TYR A 80 -10.18 12.77 -3.34
C TYR A 80 -8.85 13.54 -3.37
N LEU A 81 -7.81 12.90 -2.86
CA LEU A 81 -6.43 13.35 -2.89
C LEU A 81 -5.58 12.24 -3.51
N PRO A 82 -4.54 12.58 -4.31
CA PRO A 82 -3.58 11.59 -4.75
C PRO A 82 -2.84 11.05 -3.52
N ALA A 83 -2.58 9.75 -3.47
CA ALA A 83 -2.00 9.12 -2.29
C ALA A 83 -1.14 7.89 -2.61
N VAL A 84 -0.42 7.44 -1.58
CA VAL A 84 0.28 6.15 -1.55
C VAL A 84 -0.28 5.32 -0.40
N PRO A 85 -0.83 4.13 -0.65
CA PRO A 85 -1.23 3.21 0.41
C PRO A 85 0.02 2.75 1.16
N LYS A 86 -0.12 2.57 2.47
CA LYS A 86 0.92 2.00 3.33
C LYS A 86 0.39 0.76 4.01
N HIS A 87 1.10 -0.33 3.76
CA HIS A 87 0.88 -1.63 4.31
C HIS A 87 2.03 -1.96 5.24
N MET A 88 1.74 -2.61 6.35
CA MET A 88 2.77 -2.98 7.32
C MET A 88 2.52 -4.38 7.84
N GLN A 89 3.58 -5.10 8.15
CA GLN A 89 3.48 -6.34 8.89
C GLN A 89 4.52 -6.42 10.01
N TRP A 90 4.07 -6.74 11.22
CA TRP A 90 4.89 -6.62 12.44
C TRP A 90 4.34 -7.48 13.58
N PHE A 91 5.19 -7.75 14.57
CA PHE A 91 4.82 -8.47 15.78
C PHE A 91 4.64 -7.53 16.96
N GLY A 92 3.60 -7.76 17.75
CA GLY A 92 3.27 -6.96 18.91
C GLY A 92 2.77 -7.77 20.10
N GLU A 93 2.72 -7.12 21.25
CA GLU A 93 2.16 -7.65 22.49
C GLU A 93 0.76 -7.07 22.68
N LYS A 94 -0.25 -7.92 22.86
CA LYS A 94 -1.63 -7.47 23.08
C LYS A 94 -1.87 -7.17 24.56
N MET A 95 -2.17 -5.91 24.84
CA MET A 95 -2.44 -5.38 26.16
C MET A 95 -3.89 -5.69 26.59
N LYS A 96 -4.16 -5.61 27.90
CA LYS A 96 -5.50 -5.87 28.48
C LYS A 96 -6.60 -4.96 27.93
N ASN A 97 -6.26 -3.73 27.52
CA ASN A 97 -7.18 -2.77 26.91
C ASN A 97 -7.42 -3.03 25.40
N GLY A 98 -6.82 -4.09 24.83
CA GLY A 98 -6.92 -4.43 23.41
C GLY A 98 -5.91 -3.74 22.50
N GLU A 99 -5.11 -2.80 23.01
CA GLU A 99 -3.99 -2.18 22.30
C GLU A 99 -2.95 -3.24 21.93
N ILE A 100 -2.36 -3.16 20.75
CA ILE A 100 -1.21 -4.00 20.36
C ILE A 100 0.01 -3.10 20.33
N ARG A 101 1.00 -3.39 21.18
CA ARG A 101 2.25 -2.62 21.26
C ARG A 101 3.35 -3.31 20.47
N PRO A 102 4.12 -2.61 19.61
CA PRO A 102 5.22 -3.22 18.87
C PRO A 102 6.23 -3.90 19.79
N ILE A 103 6.57 -5.15 19.50
CA ILE A 103 7.67 -5.83 20.16
C ILE A 103 8.98 -5.25 19.61
N PRO A 104 9.99 -4.94 20.45
CA PRO A 104 11.24 -4.37 19.96
C PRO A 104 11.92 -5.27 18.94
N MET A 105 12.38 -4.68 17.82
CA MET A 105 12.92 -5.40 16.66
C MET A 105 14.04 -6.40 17.00
N ARG A 106 14.87 -6.11 18.01
CA ARG A 106 15.90 -7.04 18.50
C ARG A 106 15.35 -8.40 18.93
N TYR A 107 14.15 -8.45 19.50
CA TYR A 107 13.51 -9.71 19.91
C TYR A 107 12.85 -10.40 18.73
N VAL A 108 12.22 -9.64 17.82
CA VAL A 108 11.70 -10.19 16.56
C VAL A 108 12.83 -10.83 15.73
N ALA A 109 14.01 -10.18 15.66
CA ALA A 109 15.16 -10.72 14.96
C ALA A 109 15.73 -12.00 15.63
N ARG A 110 15.69 -12.06 16.97
CA ARG A 110 16.07 -13.28 17.71
C ARG A 110 15.07 -14.41 17.46
N ALA A 111 13.77 -14.11 17.52
CA ALA A 111 12.71 -15.05 17.21
C ALA A 111 12.81 -15.56 15.77
N ALA A 112 13.11 -14.69 14.78
CA ALA A 112 13.30 -15.09 13.40
C ALA A 112 14.47 -16.06 13.22
N ARG A 113 15.59 -15.83 13.90
CA ARG A 113 16.73 -16.75 13.91
C ARG A 113 16.39 -18.08 14.58
N GLN A 114 15.61 -18.05 15.65
CA GLN A 114 15.22 -19.24 16.39
C GLN A 114 14.17 -20.08 15.65
N ALA A 115 13.15 -19.45 15.09
CA ALA A 115 12.11 -20.10 14.29
C ALA A 115 12.73 -20.86 13.11
N GLY A 116 13.80 -20.29 12.52
CA GLY A 116 14.56 -20.90 11.44
C GLY A 116 13.75 -21.03 10.15
N ASN A 117 14.44 -21.00 9.00
CA ASN A 117 13.85 -21.28 7.70
C ASN A 117 12.60 -20.46 7.35
N LEU A 118 12.47 -19.20 7.80
CA LEU A 118 11.34 -18.35 7.37
C LEU A 118 11.25 -18.30 5.85
N THR A 119 10.03 -18.14 5.32
CA THR A 119 9.84 -17.93 3.88
C THR A 119 10.77 -16.82 3.38
N THR A 120 11.49 -17.09 2.30
CA THR A 120 12.46 -16.16 1.72
C THR A 120 11.98 -15.70 0.35
N ILE A 121 11.92 -14.39 0.15
CA ILE A 121 11.54 -13.78 -1.12
C ILE A 121 12.79 -13.21 -1.78
N SER A 122 12.95 -13.45 -3.08
CA SER A 122 14.01 -12.81 -3.88
C SER A 122 13.53 -11.44 -4.37
N VAL A 123 14.07 -10.38 -3.78
CA VAL A 123 13.62 -9.00 -3.97
C VAL A 123 14.59 -8.24 -4.89
N PRO A 124 14.14 -7.69 -6.02
CA PRO A 124 14.95 -6.77 -6.82
C PRO A 124 15.29 -5.51 -6.01
N MET A 125 16.49 -4.98 -6.14
CA MET A 125 16.92 -3.77 -5.43
C MET A 125 16.90 -2.55 -6.34
N ALA A 126 16.71 -1.36 -5.75
CA ALA A 126 16.66 -0.10 -6.49
C ALA A 126 17.89 0.16 -7.38
N GLY A 127 19.09 -0.17 -6.88
CA GLY A 127 20.37 -0.03 -7.61
C GLY A 127 20.71 -1.21 -8.52
N GLY A 128 19.78 -2.13 -8.77
CA GLY A 128 20.01 -3.37 -9.50
C GLY A 128 20.43 -4.54 -8.58
N GLY A 129 20.37 -5.75 -9.13
CA GLY A 129 20.59 -6.99 -8.38
C GLY A 129 19.36 -7.46 -7.59
N LYS A 130 19.54 -8.55 -6.85
CA LYS A 130 18.48 -9.15 -6.02
C LYS A 130 19.01 -9.46 -4.62
N GLN A 131 18.16 -9.31 -3.62
CA GLN A 131 18.41 -9.69 -2.24
C GLN A 131 17.39 -10.73 -1.79
N ASN A 132 17.86 -11.80 -1.17
CA ASN A 132 16.98 -12.77 -0.51
C ASN A 132 16.57 -12.24 0.88
N ARG A 133 15.26 -12.15 1.11
CA ARG A 133 14.67 -11.53 2.29
C ARG A 133 13.78 -12.51 3.04
N PRO A 134 14.11 -12.88 4.30
CA PRO A 134 13.21 -13.64 5.14
C PRO A 134 12.00 -12.77 5.53
N THR A 135 10.82 -13.37 5.54
CA THR A 135 9.55 -12.74 5.94
C THR A 135 8.61 -13.78 6.54
N ALA A 136 7.78 -13.38 7.51
CA ALA A 136 6.78 -14.27 8.10
C ALA A 136 5.45 -14.20 7.34
N VAL A 137 5.26 -15.07 6.35
CA VAL A 137 4.07 -15.03 5.47
C VAL A 137 3.30 -16.34 5.36
N SER A 138 3.87 -17.47 5.77
CA SER A 138 3.10 -18.71 5.90
C SER A 138 2.53 -18.87 7.32
N ASP A 139 1.49 -19.69 7.49
CA ASP A 139 0.95 -20.00 8.82
C ASP A 139 2.03 -20.60 9.73
N ARG A 140 2.94 -21.39 9.16
CA ARG A 140 4.11 -21.94 9.87
C ARG A 140 5.04 -20.83 10.35
N ASP A 141 5.43 -19.91 9.45
CA ASP A 141 6.34 -18.81 9.83
C ASP A 141 5.76 -17.99 10.98
N ILE A 142 4.49 -17.60 10.85
CA ILE A 142 3.79 -16.80 11.85
C ILE A 142 3.71 -17.58 13.17
N THR A 143 3.31 -18.85 13.13
CA THR A 143 3.20 -19.70 14.32
C THR A 143 4.53 -19.82 15.07
N GLU A 144 5.62 -20.12 14.36
CA GLU A 144 6.93 -20.29 14.99
C GLU A 144 7.47 -18.97 15.55
N MET A 145 7.22 -17.86 14.87
CA MET A 145 7.53 -16.53 15.40
C MET A 145 6.75 -16.20 16.67
N LEU A 146 5.44 -16.47 16.70
CA LEU A 146 4.59 -16.24 17.88
C LEU A 146 5.08 -17.06 19.08
N LYS A 147 5.39 -18.34 18.87
CA LYS A 147 5.92 -19.23 19.92
C LYS A 147 7.29 -18.77 20.41
N ALA A 148 8.20 -18.43 19.50
CA ALA A 148 9.54 -17.97 19.87
C ALA A 148 9.48 -16.66 20.66
N LEU A 149 8.63 -15.71 20.25
CA LEU A 149 8.42 -14.46 20.98
C LEU A 149 7.82 -14.69 22.38
N ALA A 150 6.88 -15.64 22.53
CA ALA A 150 6.35 -16.00 23.84
C ALA A 150 7.42 -16.56 24.78
N GLN A 151 8.39 -17.32 24.26
CA GLN A 151 9.53 -17.82 25.05
C GLN A 151 10.48 -16.71 25.52
N TYR A 152 10.48 -15.55 24.85
CA TYR A 152 11.20 -14.35 25.31
C TYR A 152 10.43 -13.52 26.35
N GLY A 153 9.27 -14.01 26.82
CA GLY A 153 8.51 -13.41 27.90
C GLY A 153 7.40 -12.44 27.47
N PHE A 154 7.12 -12.31 26.17
CA PHE A 154 5.99 -11.51 25.68
C PHE A 154 4.68 -12.28 25.84
N ALA A 155 3.68 -11.68 26.49
CA ALA A 155 2.37 -12.27 26.70
C ALA A 155 1.42 -11.92 25.54
N ASN A 156 0.51 -12.83 25.18
CA ASN A 156 -0.50 -12.56 24.14
C ASN A 156 0.09 -11.98 22.84
N VAL A 157 1.17 -12.59 22.35
CA VAL A 157 1.83 -12.15 21.12
C VAL A 157 0.85 -12.20 19.96
N ALA A 158 0.84 -11.13 19.18
CA ALA A 158 0.04 -11.00 17.96
C ALA A 158 0.94 -10.65 16.78
N TYR A 159 0.59 -11.19 15.61
CA TYR A 159 1.14 -10.76 14.33
C TYR A 159 0.10 -9.92 13.62
N VAL A 160 0.47 -8.70 13.23
CA VAL A 160 -0.40 -7.73 12.57
C VAL A 160 0.04 -7.63 11.12
N SER A 161 -0.87 -7.90 10.18
CA SER A 161 -0.67 -7.75 8.74
C SER A 161 -1.99 -7.31 8.09
N ASP A 162 -2.56 -8.09 7.16
CA ASP A 162 -3.94 -7.93 6.66
C ASP A 162 -5.00 -8.23 7.73
N ARG A 163 -4.64 -9.07 8.69
CA ARG A 163 -5.44 -9.47 9.85
C ARG A 163 -4.55 -9.47 11.10
N ILE A 164 -5.19 -9.65 12.25
CA ILE A 164 -4.48 -9.91 13.50
C ILE A 164 -4.47 -11.41 13.73
N TYR A 165 -3.28 -12.00 13.76
CA TYR A 165 -3.05 -13.42 13.98
C TYR A 165 -2.51 -13.67 15.38
N GLU A 166 -3.10 -14.63 16.08
CA GLU A 166 -2.76 -14.97 17.46
C GLU A 166 -2.71 -16.50 17.59
N TRP A 167 -1.82 -17.01 18.44
CA TRP A 167 -1.79 -18.44 18.78
C TRP A 167 -2.78 -18.69 19.90
N ARG A 168 -3.87 -19.42 19.61
CA ARG A 168 -4.93 -19.73 20.58
C ARG A 168 -5.41 -21.15 20.41
N ASN A 169 -5.58 -21.88 21.51
CA ASN A 169 -6.06 -23.28 21.51
C ASN A 169 -5.27 -24.14 20.50
N GLU A 170 -3.93 -24.04 20.56
CA GLU A 170 -2.99 -24.81 19.72
C GLU A 170 -3.15 -24.60 18.20
N LYS A 171 -3.75 -23.49 17.78
CA LYS A 171 -3.86 -23.13 16.37
C LYS A 171 -3.67 -21.63 16.15
N LEU A 172 -3.35 -21.29 14.90
CA LEU A 172 -3.33 -19.90 14.47
C LEU A 172 -4.76 -19.42 14.26
N ALA A 173 -5.19 -18.47 15.08
CA ALA A 173 -6.47 -17.79 14.96
C ALA A 173 -6.27 -16.43 14.28
N ALA A 174 -7.20 -16.05 13.40
CA ALA A 174 -7.15 -14.77 12.70
C ALA A 174 -8.40 -13.94 13.01
N SER A 175 -8.22 -12.70 13.43
CA SER A 175 -9.29 -11.73 13.68
C SER A 175 -9.18 -10.53 12.73
N PRO A 176 -10.27 -9.80 12.45
CA PRO A 176 -10.22 -8.63 11.57
C PRO A 176 -9.28 -7.55 12.11
N LEU A 177 -8.52 -6.91 11.23
CA LEU A 177 -7.83 -5.67 11.56
C LEU A 177 -8.86 -4.53 11.61
N THR A 178 -8.97 -3.84 12.74
CA THR A 178 -9.94 -2.75 12.94
C THR A 178 -9.44 -1.41 12.40
N GLN A 179 -8.13 -1.30 12.18
CA GLN A 179 -7.50 -0.11 11.60
C GLN A 179 -7.69 -0.10 10.08
N LYS A 180 -8.05 1.06 9.54
CA LYS A 180 -8.12 1.27 8.09
C LYS A 180 -6.71 1.38 7.51
N THR A 181 -6.54 0.94 6.26
CA THR A 181 -5.31 1.18 5.48
C THR A 181 -4.94 2.65 5.53
N ILE A 182 -3.67 2.92 5.82
CA ILE A 182 -3.16 4.29 5.92
C ILE A 182 -2.80 4.76 4.52
N TYR A 183 -3.34 5.91 4.12
CA TYR A 183 -3.00 6.58 2.87
C TYR A 183 -2.26 7.87 3.20
N TYR A 184 -1.06 8.04 2.64
CA TYR A 184 -0.32 9.29 2.72
C TYR A 184 -0.60 10.09 1.46
N ALA A 185 -1.09 11.32 1.63
CA ALA A 185 -1.34 12.22 0.52
C ALA A 185 -0.04 12.58 -0.20
N VAL A 186 -0.13 12.72 -1.52
CA VAL A 186 0.94 13.21 -2.37
C VAL A 186 0.74 14.70 -2.56
N GLU A 187 1.56 15.50 -1.87
CA GLU A 187 1.40 16.95 -1.84
C GLU A 187 2.17 17.70 -2.95
N HIS A 188 2.99 16.98 -3.73
CA HIS A 188 3.90 17.54 -4.73
C HIS A 188 3.81 16.80 -6.08
N GLY A 189 4.64 17.20 -7.06
CA GLY A 189 4.64 16.57 -8.39
C GLY A 189 3.45 16.99 -9.27
N VAL A 190 2.89 18.18 -9.03
CA VAL A 190 1.77 18.73 -9.80
C VAL A 190 2.23 19.05 -11.22
N THR A 191 1.64 18.38 -12.21
CA THR A 191 1.91 18.64 -13.63
C THR A 191 1.02 19.77 -14.16
N ALA A 192 1.60 20.63 -14.99
CA ALA A 192 0.86 21.69 -15.66
C ALA A 192 -0.12 21.11 -16.69
N SER A 193 -1.32 21.69 -16.78
CA SER A 193 -2.34 21.29 -17.76
C SER A 193 -1.89 21.40 -19.22
N SER A 194 -0.91 22.26 -19.51
CA SER A 194 -0.30 22.42 -20.83
C SER A 194 0.37 21.15 -21.37
N ARG A 195 0.76 20.22 -20.48
CA ARG A 195 1.36 18.94 -20.87
C ARG A 195 0.35 17.88 -21.31
N LYS A 196 -0.96 18.20 -21.35
CA LYS A 196 -2.03 17.26 -21.73
C LYS A 196 -1.93 15.93 -20.97
N SER A 197 -1.53 16.01 -19.69
CA SER A 197 -1.29 14.86 -18.80
C SER A 197 -2.21 14.83 -17.58
N ALA A 198 -2.94 15.93 -17.33
CA ALA A 198 -3.88 16.04 -16.22
C ALA A 198 -5.23 15.39 -16.56
N TYR A 199 -5.88 14.76 -15.60
CA TYR A 199 -7.23 14.23 -15.82
C TYR A 199 -8.20 15.34 -16.25
N GLY A 200 -9.05 15.05 -17.23
CA GLY A 200 -10.00 16.00 -17.84
C GLY A 200 -9.43 16.86 -18.98
N TRP A 201 -8.14 16.72 -19.36
CA TRP A 201 -7.51 17.60 -20.36
C TRP A 201 -8.17 17.54 -21.74
N LYS A 202 -8.81 16.42 -22.08
CA LYS A 202 -9.52 16.22 -23.37
C LYS A 202 -10.86 16.96 -23.45
N GLY A 203 -11.36 17.49 -22.33
CA GLY A 203 -12.69 18.10 -22.26
C GLY A 203 -13.81 17.07 -22.45
N ARG A 204 -15.07 17.49 -22.38
CA ARG A 204 -16.19 16.57 -22.54
C ARG A 204 -16.36 16.07 -23.99
N PRO A 205 -16.75 14.80 -24.19
CA PRO A 205 -16.97 13.75 -23.18
C PRO A 205 -15.69 12.97 -22.80
N ASP A 206 -14.67 12.96 -23.65
CA ASP A 206 -13.49 12.10 -23.53
C ASP A 206 -12.69 12.29 -22.23
N GLY A 207 -12.73 13.49 -21.66
CA GLY A 207 -12.11 13.85 -20.39
C GLY A 207 -12.73 13.14 -19.19
N CYS A 208 -14.03 12.84 -19.25
CA CYS A 208 -14.73 12.08 -18.20
C CYS A 208 -14.16 10.65 -18.13
N MET A 209 -13.96 10.02 -19.29
CA MET A 209 -13.43 8.66 -19.37
C MET A 209 -12.00 8.54 -18.82
N GLN A 210 -11.25 9.65 -18.72
CA GLN A 210 -9.93 9.61 -18.10
C GLN A 210 -10.00 9.22 -16.62
N CYS A 211 -11.12 9.47 -15.93
CA CYS A 211 -11.35 9.03 -14.56
C CYS A 211 -12.31 7.83 -14.47
N HIS A 212 -13.32 7.80 -15.34
CA HIS A 212 -14.48 6.90 -15.20
C HIS A 212 -14.45 5.66 -16.09
N ASP A 213 -13.42 5.48 -16.91
CA ASP A 213 -13.19 4.20 -17.58
C ASP A 213 -12.86 3.10 -16.56
N ASP A 214 -13.33 1.88 -16.78
CA ASP A 214 -13.08 0.74 -15.88
C ASP A 214 -11.59 0.39 -15.77
N ALA A 215 -10.79 0.71 -16.78
CA ALA A 215 -9.33 0.58 -16.75
C ALA A 215 -8.64 1.85 -16.22
N SER A 216 -9.37 2.91 -15.90
CA SER A 216 -8.76 4.15 -15.41
C SER A 216 -8.10 3.92 -14.05
N PRO A 217 -6.80 4.24 -13.92
CA PRO A 217 -6.09 4.16 -12.65
C PRO A 217 -6.61 5.18 -11.61
N PHE A 218 -7.48 6.12 -11.99
CA PHE A 218 -8.09 7.05 -11.04
C PHE A 218 -8.99 6.35 -10.03
N PHE A 219 -9.71 5.30 -10.42
CA PHE A 219 -10.57 4.52 -9.54
C PHE A 219 -10.20 3.04 -9.49
N ALA A 220 -9.68 2.49 -10.59
CA ALA A 220 -9.45 1.06 -10.75
C ALA A 220 -8.01 0.61 -10.45
N ARG A 221 -7.14 1.52 -9.98
CA ARG A 221 -5.78 1.12 -9.64
C ARG A 221 -5.78 0.08 -8.52
N LYS A 222 -5.09 -1.04 -8.75
CA LYS A 222 -4.97 -2.12 -7.76
C LYS A 222 -4.16 -1.68 -6.54
N ASP A 223 -4.63 -2.08 -5.37
CA ASP A 223 -3.98 -1.94 -4.07
C ASP A 223 -4.03 -3.29 -3.34
N ILE A 224 -3.09 -3.50 -2.43
CA ILE A 224 -2.93 -4.76 -1.71
C ILE A 224 -4.05 -4.89 -0.67
N LYS A 225 -4.74 -6.02 -0.71
CA LYS A 225 -5.76 -6.42 0.27
C LYS A 225 -5.22 -7.42 1.28
N ASN A 226 -4.34 -8.32 0.83
CA ASN A 226 -3.72 -9.34 1.65
C ASN A 226 -2.19 -9.31 1.46
N VAL A 227 -1.49 -8.57 2.33
CA VAL A 227 -0.04 -8.37 2.27
C VAL A 227 0.70 -9.70 2.38
N ARG A 228 0.24 -10.55 3.31
CA ARG A 228 0.81 -11.86 3.56
C ARG A 228 0.78 -12.75 2.30
N GLU A 229 -0.39 -12.91 1.69
CA GLU A 229 -0.52 -13.76 0.50
C GLU A 229 0.08 -13.11 -0.76
N PHE A 230 0.03 -11.77 -0.87
CA PHE A 230 0.75 -11.04 -1.91
C PHE A 230 2.24 -11.37 -1.88
N LEU A 231 2.91 -11.17 -0.74
CA LEU A 231 4.33 -11.45 -0.59
C LEU A 231 4.66 -12.94 -0.80
N ARG A 232 3.76 -13.84 -0.41
CA ARG A 232 3.98 -15.29 -0.51
C ARG A 232 3.81 -15.86 -1.92
N LYS A 233 2.81 -15.39 -2.68
CA LYS A 233 2.38 -16.05 -3.93
C LYS A 233 2.45 -15.16 -5.16
N ASP A 234 2.12 -13.89 -5.00
CA ASP A 234 1.86 -13.03 -6.15
C ASP A 234 3.02 -12.09 -6.46
N TYR A 235 3.85 -11.81 -5.45
CA TYR A 235 4.98 -10.89 -5.54
C TYR A 235 5.87 -11.18 -6.77
N PRO A 236 6.24 -10.14 -7.55
CA PRO A 236 5.92 -8.71 -7.35
C PRO A 236 4.62 -8.24 -8.03
N ALA A 237 3.81 -9.15 -8.58
CA ALA A 237 2.62 -8.81 -9.36
C ALA A 237 1.36 -8.66 -8.49
N LEU A 238 0.54 -7.64 -8.75
CA LEU A 238 -0.76 -7.47 -8.10
C LEU A 238 -1.81 -8.36 -8.78
N LYS A 239 -2.26 -9.41 -8.09
CA LYS A 239 -3.23 -10.40 -8.59
C LYS A 239 -4.43 -10.54 -7.67
N ASP A 240 -5.59 -10.84 -8.25
CA ASP A 240 -6.76 -11.21 -7.47
C ASP A 240 -6.54 -12.60 -6.84
N PRO A 241 -7.02 -12.85 -5.61
CA PRO A 241 -7.82 -11.96 -4.77
C PRO A 241 -7.00 -11.09 -3.78
N ASN A 242 -5.67 -11.16 -3.83
CA ASN A 242 -4.79 -10.54 -2.82
C ASN A 242 -4.51 -9.05 -3.07
N ALA A 243 -4.79 -8.57 -4.27
CA ALA A 243 -4.80 -7.16 -4.63
C ALA A 243 -6.04 -6.86 -5.48
N VAL A 244 -6.78 -5.82 -5.13
CA VAL A 244 -8.06 -5.45 -5.76
C VAL A 244 -8.02 -3.98 -6.18
N ALA A 245 -8.93 -3.57 -7.06
CA ALA A 245 -9.08 -2.16 -7.39
C ALA A 245 -9.38 -1.33 -6.13
N GLN A 246 -8.80 -0.14 -6.01
CA GLN A 246 -8.99 0.72 -4.83
C GLN A 246 -10.46 1.08 -4.58
N TYR A 247 -11.31 1.15 -5.61
CA TYR A 247 -12.75 1.36 -5.42
C TYR A 247 -13.41 0.22 -4.61
N GLU A 248 -12.91 -1.01 -4.71
CA GLU A 248 -13.42 -2.15 -3.95
C GLU A 248 -13.02 -2.07 -2.48
N ILE A 249 -11.82 -1.58 -2.18
CA ILE A 249 -11.37 -1.31 -0.80
C ILE A 249 -12.28 -0.28 -0.14
N TRP A 250 -12.79 0.66 -0.93
CA TRP A 250 -13.75 1.64 -0.47
C TRP A 250 -15.17 1.08 -0.32
N GLY A 251 -15.42 -0.17 -0.71
CA GLY A 251 -16.74 -0.81 -0.66
C GLY A 251 -17.64 -0.52 -1.86
N LEU A 252 -17.09 -0.05 -2.98
CA LEU A 252 -17.83 0.11 -4.24
C LEU A 252 -17.76 -1.18 -5.07
N ARG A 253 -18.76 -1.40 -5.92
CA ARG A 253 -18.83 -2.58 -6.81
C ARG A 253 -18.21 -2.35 -8.18
N SER A 254 -18.07 -1.09 -8.57
CA SER A 254 -17.53 -0.67 -9.87
C SER A 254 -16.95 0.72 -9.76
N VAL A 255 -16.27 1.16 -10.82
CA VAL A 255 -15.93 2.57 -11.02
C VAL A 255 -17.22 3.42 -10.93
N PRO A 256 -17.22 4.54 -10.17
CA PRO A 256 -18.37 5.44 -10.14
C PRO A 256 -18.74 5.89 -11.56
N ALA A 257 -20.02 5.94 -11.90
CA ALA A 257 -20.45 6.50 -13.18
C ALA A 257 -20.14 8.00 -13.25
N PHE A 258 -19.93 8.52 -14.47
CA PHE A 258 -19.93 9.96 -14.72
C PHE A 258 -21.34 10.42 -15.12
N GLU A 259 -21.70 11.64 -14.72
CA GLU A 259 -22.93 12.34 -15.15
C GLU A 259 -22.75 13.05 -16.50
#